data_AF-A0A378WGI6-F1
#
_entry.id   AF-A0A378WGI6-F1
#
_cell.length_a   1.000
_cell.length_b   1.000
_cell.length_c   1.000
_cell.angle_alpha   90.00
_cell.angle_beta   90.00
_cell.angle_gamma   90.00
#
_symmetry.space_group_name_H-M   'P 1'
#
loop_
_entity.id
_entity.type
_entity.pdbx_description
1 polymer ?
#
loop_
_entity_poly.entity_id
_entity_poly.type
_entity_poly.pdbx_seq_one_letter_code
_entity_poly.pdbx_strand_id
1 'polypeptide(L)'
;MKKLLQMHFSFHGPFGSEMAAQLRELAESINQEPGFIWKVWTESEKNQEAGGIYLFENEETALAYVEKHSARLKTFGINEVVYKIFDVNEPLTLINRGKLG
;
A
#
# COMPACT_ATOMS: atom_id res chain seq x y z
N MET A 1 15.31 9.90 -2.66
CA MET A 1 14.52 10.43 -1.53
C MET A 1 13.33 9.52 -1.34
N LYS A 2 12.90 9.29 -0.09
CA LYS A 2 11.80 8.38 0.20
C LYS A 2 10.51 8.87 -0.42
N LYS A 3 9.69 7.93 -0.87
CA LYS A 3 8.42 8.21 -1.54
C LYS A 3 7.29 7.54 -0.79
N LEU A 4 6.22 8.30 -0.57
CA LEU A 4 4.98 7.79 0.01
C LEU A 4 4.02 7.46 -1.12
N LEU A 5 3.64 6.19 -1.22
CA LEU A 5 2.60 5.72 -2.11
C LEU A 5 1.30 5.58 -1.31
N GLN A 6 0.27 6.31 -1.72
CA GLN A 6 -1.10 6.14 -1.24
C GLN A 6 -1.89 5.39 -2.33
N MET A 7 -2.58 4.32 -1.96
CA MET A 7 -3.35 3.52 -2.90
C MET A 7 -4.65 3.02 -2.26
N HIS A 8 -5.76 3.10 -3.00
CA HIS A 8 -7.04 2.48 -2.62
C HIS A 8 -7.81 2.01 -3.84
N PHE A 9 -8.77 1.13 -3.62
CA PHE A 9 -9.60 0.52 -4.64
C PHE A 9 -10.93 0.04 -4.04
N SER A 10 -11.95 -0.10 -4.89
CA SER A 10 -13.20 -0.74 -4.50
C SER A 10 -12.96 -2.18 -4.10
N PHE A 11 -13.52 -2.58 -2.96
CA PHE A 11 -13.28 -3.88 -2.35
C PHE A 11 -14.53 -4.31 -1.58
N HIS A 12 -15.08 -5.48 -1.89
CA HIS A 12 -16.34 -5.96 -1.31
C HIS A 12 -16.12 -7.00 -0.20
N GLY A 13 -14.92 -7.01 0.37
CA GLY A 13 -14.51 -7.93 1.39
C GLY A 13 -13.77 -9.16 0.87
N PRO A 14 -13.31 -10.01 1.79
CA PRO A 14 -13.58 -9.96 3.24
C PRO A 14 -12.86 -8.80 3.96
N PHE A 15 -13.34 -8.42 5.15
CA PHE A 15 -12.80 -7.34 5.99
C PHE A 15 -12.25 -7.86 7.33
N GLY A 16 -11.53 -7.02 8.07
CA GLY A 16 -11.04 -7.28 9.41
C GLY A 16 -10.16 -8.54 9.52
N SER A 17 -10.47 -9.40 10.50
CA SER A 17 -9.67 -10.61 10.76
C SER A 17 -9.68 -11.60 9.60
N GLU A 18 -10.76 -11.67 8.83
CA GLU A 18 -10.85 -12.54 7.66
C GLU A 18 -9.97 -12.03 6.51
N MET A 19 -9.95 -10.70 6.29
CA MET A 19 -8.99 -10.08 5.37
C MET A 19 -7.54 -10.40 5.77
N ALA A 20 -7.24 -10.28 7.07
CA ALA A 20 -5.90 -10.56 7.59
C ALA A 20 -5.49 -12.02 7.39
N ALA A 21 -6.41 -12.97 7.54
CA ALA A 21 -6.15 -14.39 7.30
C ALA A 21 -5.90 -14.68 5.82
N GLN A 22 -6.76 -14.17 4.93
CA GLN A 22 -6.67 -14.46 3.49
C GLN A 22 -5.50 -13.75 2.80
N LEU A 23 -5.17 -12.53 3.23
CA LEU A 23 -4.11 -11.72 2.60
C LEU A 23 -2.77 -11.81 3.32
N ARG A 24 -2.58 -12.81 4.20
CA ARG A 24 -1.35 -12.99 4.96
C ARG A 24 -0.13 -13.19 4.05
N GLU A 25 -0.18 -14.14 3.13
CA GLU A 25 0.93 -14.42 2.21
C GLU A 25 1.22 -13.21 1.32
N LEU A 26 0.17 -12.49 0.92
CA LEU A 26 0.30 -11.23 0.21
C LEU A 26 1.08 -10.21 1.05
N ALA A 27 0.73 -10.02 2.32
CA ALA A 27 1.45 -9.13 3.22
C ALA A 27 2.92 -9.53 3.41
N GLU A 28 3.20 -10.83 3.54
CA GLU A 28 4.56 -11.36 3.67
C GLU A 28 5.39 -11.12 2.39
N SER A 29 4.77 -11.30 1.20
CA SER A 29 5.43 -11.06 -0.09
C SER A 29 5.86 -9.60 -0.30
N ILE A 30 5.11 -8.64 0.25
CA ILE A 30 5.39 -7.20 0.10
C ILE A 30 6.72 -6.83 0.78
N ASN A 31 7.08 -7.51 1.87
CA ASN A 31 8.36 -7.28 2.56
C ASN A 31 9.58 -7.64 1.70
N GLN A 32 9.39 -8.37 0.60
CA GLN A 32 10.45 -8.77 -0.32
C GLN A 32 10.55 -7.85 -1.55
N GLU A 33 9.71 -6.83 -1.65
CA GLU A 33 9.73 -5.91 -2.79
C GLU A 33 10.94 -4.96 -2.68
N PRO A 34 11.64 -4.68 -3.79
CA PRO A 34 12.78 -3.78 -3.79
C PRO A 34 12.43 -2.41 -3.21
N GLY A 35 13.27 -1.91 -2.30
CA GLY A 35 13.12 -0.58 -1.69
C GLY A 35 11.85 -0.39 -0.84
N PHE A 36 11.12 -1.46 -0.50
CA PHE A 36 9.99 -1.38 0.43
C PHE A 36 10.49 -1.17 1.86
N ILE A 37 9.86 -0.24 2.59
CA ILE A 37 10.20 0.05 3.99
C ILE A 37 9.07 -0.42 4.92
N TRP A 38 7.85 0.07 4.71
CA TRP A 38 6.68 -0.34 5.49
C TRP A 38 5.38 -0.08 4.75
N LYS A 39 4.31 -0.73 5.23
CA LYS A 39 2.93 -0.56 4.77
C LYS A 39 1.99 -0.39 5.97
N VAL A 40 1.01 0.50 5.82
CA VAL A 40 -0.24 0.51 6.61
C VAL A 40 -1.34 -0.05 5.71
N TRP A 41 -2.01 -1.11 6.16
CA TRP A 41 -3.22 -1.62 5.51
C TRP A 41 -4.41 -0.73 5.87
N THR A 42 -5.22 -0.38 4.87
CA THR A 42 -6.43 0.42 5.06
C THR A 42 -7.64 -0.34 4.55
N GLU A 43 -8.74 -0.26 5.28
CA GLU A 43 -10.00 -0.89 4.92
C GLU A 43 -11.18 -0.04 5.40
N SER A 44 -12.29 -0.10 4.66
CA SER A 44 -13.55 0.54 4.99
C SER A 44 -14.69 -0.33 4.49
N GLU A 45 -15.19 -1.20 5.37
CA GLU A 45 -16.35 -2.04 5.08
C GLU A 45 -17.57 -1.18 4.72
N LYS A 46 -17.79 -0.07 5.42
CA LYS A 46 -18.91 0.84 5.16
C LYS A 46 -18.89 1.39 3.73
N ASN A 47 -17.72 1.74 3.20
CA ASN A 47 -17.59 2.34 1.87
C ASN A 47 -17.28 1.31 0.79
N GLN A 48 -17.06 0.04 1.16
CA GLN A 48 -16.59 -1.01 0.26
C GLN A 48 -15.26 -0.63 -0.41
N GLU A 49 -14.28 -0.22 0.40
CA GLU A 49 -12.95 0.19 -0.05
C GLU A 49 -11.85 -0.48 0.77
N ALA A 50 -10.73 -0.77 0.12
CA ALA A 50 -9.50 -1.18 0.78
C ALA A 50 -8.27 -0.63 0.05
N GLY A 51 -7.11 -0.74 0.68
CA GLY A 51 -5.89 -0.19 0.10
C GLY A 51 -4.67 -0.28 1.00
N GLY A 52 -3.81 0.72 0.88
CA GLY A 52 -2.73 0.93 1.83
C GLY A 52 -1.93 2.20 1.58
N ILE A 53 -1.18 2.57 2.62
CA ILE A 53 -0.15 3.60 2.58
C ILE A 53 1.20 2.92 2.70
N TYR A 54 2.12 3.24 1.80
CA TYR A 54 3.41 2.58 1.68
C TYR A 54 4.51 3.62 1.72
N LEU A 55 5.66 3.23 2.26
CA LEU A 55 6.88 4.00 2.15
C LEU A 55 7.94 3.20 1.38
N PHE A 56 8.52 3.83 0.36
CA PHE A 56 9.59 3.29 -0.46
C PHE A 56 10.84 4.17 -0.38
N GLU A 57 12.00 3.57 -0.64
CA GLU A 57 13.29 4.27 -0.67
C GLU A 57 13.38 5.35 -1.76
N ASN A 58 12.71 5.13 -2.90
CA ASN A 58 12.71 6.02 -4.05
C ASN A 58 11.46 5.83 -4.94
N GLU A 59 11.37 6.66 -5.99
CA GLU A 59 10.21 6.69 -6.90
C GLU A 59 10.18 5.52 -7.87
N GLU A 60 11.35 5.09 -8.33
CA GLU A 60 11.48 3.98 -9.26
C GLU A 60 10.93 2.69 -8.63
N THR A 61 11.31 2.39 -7.39
CA THR A 61 10.80 1.20 -6.68
C THR A 61 9.32 1.31 -6.34
N ALA A 62 8.84 2.50 -5.98
CA ALA A 62 7.41 2.74 -5.75
C ALA A 62 6.57 2.52 -7.01
N LEU A 63 7.02 3.03 -8.16
CA LEU A 63 6.33 2.86 -9.46
C LEU A 63 6.36 1.41 -9.93
N ALA A 64 7.50 0.74 -9.83
CA ALA A 64 7.62 -0.69 -10.15
C ALA A 64 6.65 -1.53 -9.31
N TYR A 65 6.50 -1.20 -8.02
CA TYR A 65 5.52 -1.84 -7.16
C TYR A 65 4.07 -1.56 -7.59
N VAL A 66 3.73 -0.31 -7.97
CA VAL A 66 2.39 0.03 -8.48
C VAL A 66 2.02 -0.82 -9.70
N GLU A 67 2.92 -0.96 -10.67
CA GLU A 67 2.68 -1.75 -11.87
C GLU A 67 2.41 -3.23 -11.54
N LYS A 68 3.33 -3.84 -10.77
CA LYS A 68 3.21 -5.24 -10.34
C LYS A 68 1.96 -5.49 -9.49
N HIS A 69 1.71 -4.61 -8.52
CA HIS A 69 0.60 -4.77 -7.60
C HIS A 69 -0.74 -4.56 -8.29
N SER A 70 -0.86 -3.60 -9.19
CA SER A 70 -2.07 -3.37 -9.99
C SER A 70 -2.38 -4.57 -10.89
N ALA A 71 -1.37 -5.18 -11.51
CA ALA A 71 -1.56 -6.40 -12.30
C ALA A 71 -2.05 -7.58 -11.44
N ARG A 72 -1.51 -7.73 -10.23
CA ARG A 72 -1.96 -8.75 -9.27
C ARG A 72 -3.37 -8.47 -8.75
N LEU A 73 -3.73 -7.22 -8.46
CA LEU A 73 -5.08 -6.89 -7.98
C LEU A 73 -6.17 -7.25 -9.00
N LYS A 74 -5.88 -7.16 -10.29
CA LYS A 74 -6.79 -7.64 -11.35
C LYS A 74 -7.12 -9.13 -11.21
N THR A 75 -6.19 -9.96 -10.74
CA THR A 75 -6.48 -11.40 -10.52
C THR A 75 -7.42 -11.64 -9.34
N PHE A 76 -7.61 -10.64 -8.48
CA PHE A 76 -8.60 -10.63 -7.39
C PHE A 76 -9.91 -9.92 -7.77
N GLY A 77 -10.12 -9.60 -9.06
CA GLY A 77 -11.33 -8.92 -9.54
C GLY A 77 -11.32 -7.40 -9.33
N ILE A 78 -10.18 -6.82 -8.91
CA ILE A 78 -10.04 -5.38 -8.71
C ILE A 78 -9.47 -4.77 -9.99
N ASN A 79 -10.33 -4.14 -10.78
CA ASN A 79 -9.98 -3.64 -12.12
C ASN A 79 -9.35 -2.24 -12.10
N GLU A 80 -9.73 -1.42 -11.13
CA GLU A 80 -9.30 -0.03 -11.01
C GLU A 80 -8.65 0.22 -9.66
N VAL A 81 -7.48 0.86 -9.71
CA VAL A 81 -6.68 1.21 -8.55
C VAL A 81 -6.41 2.71 -8.61
N VAL A 82 -6.79 3.43 -7.56
CA VAL A 82 -6.52 4.85 -7.42
C VAL A 82 -5.27 5.00 -6.57
N TYR A 83 -4.23 5.61 -7.12
CA TYR A 83 -2.99 5.85 -6.39
C TYR A 83 -2.41 7.25 -6.60
N LYS A 84 -1.58 7.66 -5.65
CA LYS A 84 -0.74 8.86 -5.72
C LYS A 84 0.62 8.58 -5.10
N ILE A 85 1.66 9.21 -5.64
CA ILE A 85 3.01 9.19 -5.10
C ILE A 85 3.36 10.61 -4.64
N PHE A 86 3.94 10.72 -3.45
CA PHE A 86 4.35 11.98 -2.85
C PHE A 86 5.80 11.92 -2.38
N ASP A 87 6.48 13.06 -2.42
CA ASP A 87 7.69 13.27 -1.61
C ASP A 87 7.31 13.36 -0.14
N VAL A 88 8.18 12.84 0.72
CA VAL A 88 8.00 12.94 2.17
C VAL A 88 8.71 14.17 2.70
N ASN A 89 7.96 15.03 3.39
CA ASN A 89 8.54 16.10 4.19
C ASN A 89 9.11 15.52 5.48
N GLU A 90 10.35 15.06 5.45
CA GLU A 90 10.98 14.33 6.56
C GLU A 90 10.99 15.13 7.88
N PRO A 91 11.37 16.43 7.92
CA PRO A 91 11.36 17.21 9.17
C PRO A 91 9.99 17.27 9.85
N LEU A 92 8.92 17.57 9.10
CA LEU A 92 7.56 17.62 9.64
C LEU A 92 7.08 16.22 10.05
N THR A 93 7.42 15.20 9.27
CA THR A 93 7.07 13.80 9.55
C THR A 93 7.63 13.35 10.90
N LEU A 94 8.89 13.70 11.20
CA LEU A 94 9.54 13.35 12.46
C LEU A 94 8.90 14.04 13.68
N ILE A 95 8.52 15.32 13.55
CA ILE A 95 7.77 16.04 14.60
C ILE A 95 6.47 15.29 14.94
N ASN A 96 5.77 14.81 13.92
CA ASN A 96 4.53 14.05 14.05
C ASN A 96 4.72 12.53 14.14
N ARG A 97 5.94 12.07 14.48
CA ARG A 97 6.28 10.68 14.83
C ARG A 97 6.08 9.66 13.70
N GLY A 98 6.03 10.11 12.44
CA GLY A 98 5.98 9.21 11.29
C GLY A 98 7.29 8.43 11.15
N LYS A 99 7.21 7.15 10.76
CA LYS A 99 8.39 6.31 10.53
C LYS A 99 8.97 6.57 9.15
N LEU A 100 10.28 6.74 9.06
CA LEU A 100 11.00 6.94 7.79
C LEU A 100 11.90 5.76 7.41
N GLY A 101 12.01 4.72 8.25
CA GLY A 101 12.96 3.62 8.11
C GLY A 101 13.38 3.11 9.46
#